data_AF-A0A524QZ06-F1
#
_entry.id   AF-A0A524QZ06-F1
#
_cell.length_a   1.000
_cell.length_b   1.000
_cell.length_c   1.000
_cell.angle_alpha   90.00
_cell.angle_beta   90.00
_cell.angle_gamma   90.00
#
_symmetry.space_group_name_H-M   'P 1'
#
loop_
_entity.id
_entity.type
_entity.pdbx_description
1 polymer ?
#
loop_
_entity_poly.entity_id
_entity_poly.type
_entity_poly.pdbx_seq_one_letter_code
_entity_poly.pdbx_strand_id
1 'polypeptide(L)'
;WKDDETIPTIHMGFHAPSARADLENVAALNMIVALLFSESGRLIRELRNNLAMVEGIWGGMDMRKDPSLFTVTARLKKGYTLEQVRDSIYTQLEQLRTKLVTPEELDRVRNNLRADLVYRLDRPARVAGSIGYYQLITGDWNNILRIYDLYGSITAEKLRTVATETFNKLNRTIVTLVPKSGI
;
A
#
# COMPACT_ATOMS: atom_id res chain seq x y z
N TRP A 1 -32.29 -11.81 -8.90
CA TRP A 1 -31.28 -10.72 -8.94
C TRP A 1 -31.36 -9.78 -7.73
N LYS A 2 -32.27 -10.00 -6.75
CA LYS A 2 -32.48 -9.11 -5.60
C LYS A 2 -32.00 -9.68 -4.24
N ASP A 3 -31.33 -10.82 -4.25
CA ASP A 3 -31.02 -11.59 -3.02
C ASP A 3 -29.52 -11.83 -2.79
N ASP A 4 -28.62 -11.22 -3.58
CA ASP A 4 -27.20 -11.25 -3.23
C ASP A 4 -26.98 -10.28 -2.07
N GLU A 5 -26.82 -10.86 -0.88
CA GLU A 5 -26.55 -10.15 0.35
C GLU A 5 -25.27 -9.30 0.18
N THR A 6 -25.35 -8.02 0.50
CA THR A 6 -24.20 -7.11 0.38
C THR A 6 -23.03 -7.65 1.20
N ILE A 7 -21.91 -7.94 0.53
CA ILE A 7 -20.71 -8.43 1.20
C ILE A 7 -20.14 -7.33 2.11
N PRO A 8 -20.01 -7.57 3.43
CA PRO A 8 -19.44 -6.59 4.33
C PRO A 8 -18.04 -6.18 3.85
N THR A 9 -17.78 -4.88 3.80
CA THR A 9 -16.53 -4.33 3.25
C THR A 9 -15.97 -3.26 4.17
N ILE A 10 -14.66 -3.25 4.35
CA ILE A 10 -13.92 -2.19 5.05
C ILE A 10 -13.07 -1.45 4.02
N HIS A 11 -13.16 -0.13 4.03
CA HIS A 11 -12.22 0.76 3.36
C HIS A 11 -11.51 1.62 4.40
N MET A 12 -10.19 1.59 4.42
CA MET A 12 -9.35 2.46 5.23
C MET A 12 -8.55 3.38 4.30
N GLY A 13 -8.49 4.67 4.66
CA GLY A 13 -7.64 5.65 4.02
C GLY A 13 -6.75 6.33 5.05
N PHE A 14 -5.49 6.55 4.68
CA PHE A 14 -4.52 7.32 5.44
C PHE A 14 -3.95 8.41 4.54
N HIS A 15 -3.80 9.64 5.05
CA HIS A 15 -3.16 10.68 4.24
C HIS A 15 -1.71 10.29 3.98
N ALA A 16 -1.31 10.43 2.73
CA ALA A 16 0.02 10.17 2.23
C ALA A 16 0.58 11.44 1.58
N PRO A 17 1.91 11.62 1.57
CA PRO A 17 2.52 12.85 1.09
C PRO A 17 2.30 13.07 -0.40
N SER A 18 2.54 14.32 -0.81
CA SER A 18 2.73 14.70 -2.21
C SER A 18 4.07 14.17 -2.71
N ALA A 19 4.09 13.59 -3.91
CA ALA A 19 5.32 13.14 -4.54
C ALA A 19 6.22 14.28 -5.04
N ARG A 20 5.64 15.48 -5.22
CA ARG A 20 6.39 16.68 -5.56
C ARG A 20 7.14 17.24 -4.36
N ALA A 21 6.55 17.15 -3.18
CA ALA A 21 7.15 17.65 -1.94
C ALA A 21 8.08 16.63 -1.29
N ASP A 22 7.74 15.33 -1.35
CA ASP A 22 8.39 14.30 -0.56
C ASP A 22 8.40 12.94 -1.29
N LEU A 23 9.24 12.86 -2.32
CA LEU A 23 9.41 11.65 -3.12
C LEU A 23 9.98 10.48 -2.32
N GLU A 24 10.78 10.76 -1.28
CA GLU A 24 11.40 9.74 -0.44
C GLU A 24 10.37 9.00 0.40
N ASN A 25 9.46 9.71 1.08
CA ASN A 25 8.39 9.06 1.83
C ASN A 25 7.38 8.37 0.90
N VAL A 26 7.14 8.92 -0.30
CA VAL A 26 6.36 8.21 -1.33
C VAL A 26 7.03 6.89 -1.73
N ALA A 27 8.35 6.88 -1.94
CA ALA A 27 9.09 5.67 -2.25
C ALA A 27 9.00 4.64 -1.10
N ALA A 28 9.15 5.09 0.16
CA ALA A 28 9.00 4.24 1.33
C ALA A 28 7.59 3.65 1.45
N LEU A 29 6.55 4.44 1.21
CA LEU A 29 5.16 3.95 1.20
C LEU A 29 4.90 2.96 0.06
N ASN A 30 5.48 3.14 -1.13
CA ASN A 30 5.41 2.15 -2.21
C ASN A 30 6.06 0.81 -1.79
N MET A 31 7.18 0.86 -1.08
CA MET A 31 7.79 -0.36 -0.50
C MET A 31 6.87 -1.01 0.53
N ILE A 32 6.20 -0.21 1.37
CA ILE A 32 5.20 -0.73 2.33
C ILE A 32 4.00 -1.36 1.61
N VAL A 33 3.51 -0.77 0.50
CA VAL A 33 2.46 -1.38 -0.33
C VAL A 33 2.91 -2.76 -0.80
N ALA A 34 4.12 -2.88 -1.34
CA ALA A 34 4.65 -4.17 -1.81
C ALA A 34 4.84 -5.19 -0.67
N LEU A 35 5.24 -4.75 0.52
CA LEU A 35 5.34 -5.60 1.72
C LEU A 35 3.98 -6.15 2.16
N LEU A 36 2.92 -5.37 2.01
CA LEU A 36 1.59 -5.72 2.51
C LEU A 36 0.75 -6.49 1.48
N PHE A 37 0.77 -6.06 0.21
CA PHE A 37 -0.21 -6.45 -0.81
C PHE A 37 0.36 -7.21 -2.02
N SER A 38 1.66 -7.54 -2.03
CA SER A 38 2.14 -8.54 -3.00
C SER A 38 1.50 -9.91 -2.71
N GLU A 39 1.54 -10.84 -3.66
CA GLU A 39 0.95 -12.18 -3.49
C GLU A 39 1.46 -12.92 -2.23
N SER A 40 2.71 -12.64 -1.84
CA SER A 40 3.34 -13.15 -0.61
C SER A 40 3.49 -12.07 0.49
N GLY A 41 2.77 -10.97 0.34
CA GLY A 41 2.71 -9.84 1.25
C GLY A 41 1.99 -10.18 2.54
N ARG A 42 2.27 -9.42 3.60
CA ARG A 42 1.83 -9.75 4.97
C ARG A 42 0.31 -9.78 5.11
N LEU A 43 -0.42 -8.82 4.54
CA LEU A 43 -1.89 -8.77 4.63
C LEU A 43 -2.56 -9.86 3.80
N ILE A 44 -2.08 -10.10 2.59
CA ILE A 44 -2.61 -11.19 1.74
C ILE A 44 -2.36 -12.54 2.43
N ARG A 45 -1.12 -12.82 2.84
CA ARG A 45 -0.77 -14.08 3.52
C ARG A 45 -1.61 -14.30 4.77
N GLU A 46 -1.74 -13.27 5.62
CA GLU A 46 -2.43 -13.45 6.90
C GLU A 46 -3.95 -13.54 6.75
N LEU A 47 -4.58 -12.53 6.13
CA LEU A 47 -6.05 -12.45 6.13
C LEU A 47 -6.69 -13.36 5.09
N ARG A 48 -6.05 -13.55 3.93
CA ARG A 48 -6.61 -14.37 2.85
C ARG A 48 -6.21 -15.84 2.98
N ASN A 49 -4.95 -16.12 3.33
CA ASN A 49 -4.43 -17.50 3.27
C ASN A 49 -4.45 -18.19 4.65
N ASN A 50 -3.95 -17.55 5.70
CA ASN A 50 -3.84 -18.17 7.04
C ASN A 50 -5.18 -18.16 7.79
N LEU A 51 -5.74 -16.97 8.03
CA LEU A 51 -6.99 -16.80 8.78
C LEU A 51 -8.23 -17.00 7.89
N ALA A 52 -8.05 -16.87 6.58
CA ALA A 52 -9.08 -17.05 5.56
C ALA A 52 -10.35 -16.20 5.76
N MET A 53 -10.23 -15.02 6.38
CA MET A 53 -11.34 -14.14 6.80
C MET A 53 -11.91 -13.27 5.68
N VAL A 54 -11.17 -13.10 4.59
CA VAL A 54 -11.53 -12.20 3.49
C VAL A 54 -11.66 -12.95 2.17
N GLU A 55 -12.60 -12.55 1.33
CA GLU A 55 -12.62 -12.95 -0.08
C GLU A 55 -11.46 -12.31 -0.85
N GLY A 56 -11.15 -11.06 -0.48
CA GLY A 56 -10.04 -10.32 -1.05
C GLY A 56 -9.63 -9.16 -0.16
N ILE A 57 -8.34 -8.86 -0.19
CA ILE A 57 -7.75 -7.68 0.43
C ILE A 57 -6.76 -7.06 -0.55
N TRP A 58 -6.89 -5.75 -0.75
CA TRP A 58 -6.02 -4.99 -1.64
C TRP A 58 -5.81 -3.60 -1.07
N GLY A 59 -4.81 -2.92 -1.60
CA GLY A 59 -4.44 -1.60 -1.15
C GLY A 59 -3.33 -1.05 -2.01
N GLY A 60 -3.01 0.20 -1.77
CA GLY A 60 -2.06 0.89 -2.60
C GLY A 60 -2.06 2.38 -2.31
N MET A 61 -1.22 3.06 -3.06
CA MET A 61 -1.08 4.49 -3.02
C MET A 61 -0.74 4.96 -4.43
N ASP A 62 -1.42 6.02 -4.87
CA ASP A 62 -1.08 6.69 -6.12
C ASP A 62 -0.05 7.77 -5.85
N MET A 63 0.97 7.86 -6.70
CA MET A 63 1.84 9.03 -6.71
C MET A 63 1.09 10.22 -7.30
N ARG A 64 0.93 11.30 -6.51
CA ARG A 64 0.18 12.50 -6.88
C ARG A 64 0.98 13.77 -6.64
N LYS A 65 0.65 14.81 -7.42
CA LYS A 65 1.25 16.16 -7.29
C LYS A 65 0.90 16.78 -5.95
N ASP A 66 -0.33 16.59 -5.50
CA ASP A 66 -0.83 17.00 -4.19
C ASP A 66 -0.88 15.79 -3.25
N PRO A 67 -1.09 15.97 -1.92
CA PRO A 67 -1.22 14.86 -0.99
C PRO A 67 -2.19 13.79 -1.48
N SER A 68 -1.84 12.53 -1.25
CA SER A 68 -2.57 11.35 -1.73
C SER A 68 -3.14 10.54 -0.57
N LEU A 69 -3.68 9.36 -0.88
CA LEU A 69 -4.15 8.41 0.13
C LEU A 69 -3.41 7.07 -0.01
N PHE A 70 -2.91 6.55 1.10
CA PHE A 70 -2.64 5.14 1.24
C PHE A 70 -3.95 4.45 1.62
N THR A 71 -4.34 3.42 0.88
CA THR A 71 -5.63 2.76 1.05
C THR A 71 -5.50 1.28 1.36
N VAL A 72 -6.42 0.77 2.17
CA VAL A 72 -6.61 -0.66 2.44
C VAL A 72 -8.08 -0.98 2.28
N THR A 73 -8.41 -1.96 1.45
CA THR A 73 -9.78 -2.44 1.28
C THR A 73 -9.84 -3.95 1.52
N ALA A 74 -10.81 -4.39 2.31
CA ALA A 74 -11.05 -5.80 2.60
C ALA A 74 -12.53 -6.14 2.43
N ARG A 75 -12.81 -7.20 1.64
CA ARG A 75 -14.14 -7.83 1.54
C ARG A 75 -14.17 -9.07 2.40
N LEU A 76 -15.12 -9.11 3.32
CA LEU A 76 -15.18 -10.16 4.34
C LEU A 76 -15.83 -11.43 3.78
N LYS A 77 -15.39 -12.59 4.27
CA LYS A 77 -16.18 -13.82 4.14
C LYS A 77 -17.27 -13.86 5.20
N LYS A 78 -18.31 -14.65 4.92
CA LYS A 78 -19.37 -14.95 5.88
C LYS A 78 -18.80 -15.55 7.18
N GLY A 79 -19.35 -15.15 8.33
CA GLY A 79 -18.97 -15.65 9.64
C GLY A 79 -17.89 -14.85 10.37
N TYR A 80 -17.37 -13.78 9.76
CA TYR A 80 -16.44 -12.85 10.40
C TYR A 80 -17.05 -11.46 10.56
N THR A 81 -16.71 -10.77 11.65
CA THR A 81 -17.17 -9.40 11.88
C THR A 81 -16.20 -8.36 11.33
N LEU A 82 -16.69 -7.13 11.12
CA LEU A 82 -15.85 -6.00 10.70
C LEU A 82 -14.72 -5.74 11.70
N GLU A 83 -14.99 -5.86 13.00
CA GLU A 83 -14.02 -5.65 14.07
C GLU A 83 -12.89 -6.66 13.99
N GLN A 84 -13.21 -7.95 13.81
CA GLN A 84 -12.18 -8.99 13.72
C GLN A 84 -11.23 -8.72 12.55
N VAL A 85 -11.77 -8.44 11.35
CA VAL A 85 -10.93 -8.17 10.17
C VAL A 85 -10.17 -6.85 10.31
N ARG A 86 -10.80 -5.81 10.84
CA ARG A 86 -10.16 -4.51 11.11
C ARG A 86 -8.98 -4.66 12.06
N ASP A 87 -9.15 -5.41 13.14
CA ASP A 87 -8.12 -5.55 14.17
C ASP A 87 -6.97 -6.45 13.68
N SER A 88 -7.24 -7.43 12.81
CA SER A 88 -6.20 -8.16 12.06
C SER A 88 -5.41 -7.25 11.12
N ILE A 89 -6.07 -6.32 10.40
CA ILE A 89 -5.38 -5.32 9.57
C ILE A 89 -4.48 -4.44 10.44
N TYR A 90 -5.01 -3.93 11.56
CA TYR A 90 -4.23 -3.11 12.49
C TYR A 90 -3.02 -3.83 13.06
N THR A 91 -3.15 -5.12 13.37
CA THR A 91 -2.02 -5.91 13.86
C THR A 91 -0.85 -5.89 12.86
N GLN A 92 -1.13 -6.04 11.56
CA GLN A 92 -0.08 -6.00 10.54
C GLN A 92 0.51 -4.59 10.35
N LEU A 93 -0.33 -3.55 10.40
CA LEU A 93 0.15 -2.16 10.33
C LEU A 93 0.99 -1.79 11.57
N GLU A 94 0.59 -2.24 12.76
CA GLU A 94 1.32 -2.00 14.01
C GLU A 94 2.68 -2.69 14.02
N GLN A 95 2.78 -3.88 13.44
CA GLN A 95 4.06 -4.55 13.29
C GLN A 95 5.05 -3.75 12.43
N LEU A 96 4.58 -3.03 11.41
CA LEU A 96 5.43 -2.12 10.64
C LEU A 96 5.88 -0.89 11.43
N ARG A 97 5.07 -0.44 12.40
CA ARG A 97 5.40 0.69 13.30
C ARG A 97 6.40 0.30 14.39
N THR A 98 6.34 -0.95 14.85
CA THR A 98 7.06 -1.38 16.06
C THR A 98 8.26 -2.27 15.79
N LYS A 99 8.26 -3.00 14.67
CA LYS A 99 9.32 -3.95 14.31
C LYS A 99 9.99 -3.54 13.01
N LEU A 100 11.30 -3.76 12.93
CA LEU A 100 12.02 -3.60 11.67
C LEU A 100 11.61 -4.70 10.70
N VAL A 101 11.52 -4.33 9.42
CA VAL A 101 11.37 -5.29 8.32
C VAL A 101 12.65 -6.12 8.22
N THR A 102 12.51 -7.42 7.99
CA THR A 102 13.67 -8.31 7.86
C THR A 102 14.48 -7.96 6.61
N PRO A 103 15.81 -8.20 6.61
CA PRO A 103 16.63 -7.99 5.41
C PRO A 103 16.08 -8.70 4.18
N GLU A 104 15.60 -9.93 4.34
CA GLU A 104 15.06 -10.76 3.26
C GLU A 104 13.78 -10.16 2.66
N GLU A 105 12.86 -9.68 3.50
CA GLU A 105 11.65 -8.99 3.04
C GLU A 105 11.99 -7.68 2.32
N LEU A 106 12.94 -6.92 2.86
CA LEU A 106 13.38 -5.63 2.31
C LEU A 106 14.01 -5.82 0.93
N ASP A 107 14.94 -6.77 0.80
CA ASP A 107 15.63 -7.06 -0.46
C ASP A 107 14.66 -7.57 -1.52
N ARG A 108 13.72 -8.45 -1.15
CA ARG A 108 12.68 -8.92 -2.06
C ARG A 108 11.86 -7.75 -2.62
N VAL A 109 11.39 -6.85 -1.76
CA VAL A 109 10.58 -5.70 -2.19
C VAL A 109 11.39 -4.72 -3.04
N ARG A 110 12.63 -4.44 -2.64
CA ARG A 110 13.56 -3.60 -3.41
C ARG A 110 13.76 -4.16 -4.82
N ASN A 111 14.03 -5.46 -4.93
CA ASN A 111 14.26 -6.11 -6.22
C ASN A 111 13.01 -6.06 -7.11
N ASN A 112 11.83 -6.34 -6.55
CA ASN A 112 10.58 -6.29 -7.29
C ASN A 112 10.30 -4.88 -7.84
N LEU A 113 10.40 -3.84 -7.01
CA LEU A 113 10.11 -2.47 -7.43
C LEU A 113 11.13 -1.93 -8.45
N ARG A 114 12.41 -2.28 -8.29
CA ARG A 114 13.45 -1.92 -9.26
C ARG A 114 13.25 -2.65 -10.59
N ALA A 115 12.89 -3.93 -10.56
CA ALA A 115 12.56 -4.69 -11.76
C ALA A 115 11.35 -4.09 -12.48
N ASP A 116 10.27 -3.77 -11.75
CA ASP A 116 9.08 -3.12 -12.31
C ASP A 116 9.41 -1.81 -13.02
N LEU A 117 10.34 -1.01 -12.47
CA LEU A 117 10.76 0.22 -13.11
C LEU A 117 11.57 -0.04 -14.39
N VAL A 118 12.48 -1.02 -14.38
CA VAL A 118 13.23 -1.41 -15.58
C VAL A 118 12.29 -1.88 -16.68
N TYR A 119 11.25 -2.67 -16.35
CA TYR A 119 10.23 -3.08 -17.31
C TYR A 119 9.40 -1.92 -17.87
N ARG A 120 9.29 -0.79 -17.17
CA ARG A 120 8.66 0.42 -17.71
C ARG A 120 9.56 1.17 -18.69
N LEU A 121 10.85 0.87 -18.73
CA LEU A 121 11.85 1.58 -19.53
C LEU A 121 12.34 0.80 -20.75
N ASP A 122 11.71 -0.34 -21.07
CA ASP A 122 12.15 -1.25 -22.12
C ASP A 122 11.68 -0.88 -23.56
N ARG A 123 10.68 0.00 -23.69
CA ARG A 123 10.14 0.45 -24.99
C ARG A 123 10.07 1.97 -25.07
N PRO A 124 10.42 2.58 -26.22
CA PRO A 124 10.44 4.05 -26.38
C PRO A 124 9.13 4.73 -25.96
N ALA A 125 7.97 4.17 -26.32
CA ALA A 125 6.68 4.73 -25.96
C ALA A 125 6.42 4.72 -24.43
N ARG A 126 6.85 3.68 -23.72
CA ARG A 126 6.73 3.61 -22.25
C ARG A 126 7.70 4.53 -21.54
N VAL A 127 8.92 4.67 -22.07
CA VAL A 127 9.90 5.65 -21.60
C VAL A 127 9.32 7.06 -21.71
N ALA A 128 8.81 7.43 -22.90
CA ALA A 128 8.20 8.74 -23.12
C ALA A 128 7.02 9.01 -22.18
N GLY A 129 6.12 8.02 -22.02
CA GLY A 129 5.01 8.11 -21.08
C GLY A 129 5.46 8.28 -19.63
N SER A 130 6.52 7.58 -19.22
CA SER A 130 7.05 7.67 -17.86
C SER A 130 7.72 9.03 -17.59
N ILE A 131 8.49 9.55 -18.55
CA ILE A 131 9.08 10.90 -18.48
C ILE A 131 7.96 11.95 -18.33
N GLY A 132 6.92 11.88 -19.16
CA GLY A 132 5.77 12.77 -19.06
C GLY A 132 5.04 12.66 -17.71
N TYR A 133 4.85 11.44 -17.21
CA TYR A 133 4.24 11.19 -15.91
C TYR A 133 5.04 11.83 -14.76
N TYR A 134 6.35 11.59 -14.68
CA TYR A 134 7.18 12.17 -13.62
C TYR A 134 7.26 13.70 -13.73
N GLN A 135 7.36 14.25 -14.93
CA GLN A 135 7.31 15.69 -15.14
C GLN A 135 6.00 16.31 -14.65
N LEU A 136 4.86 15.67 -14.97
CA LEU A 136 3.54 16.17 -14.57
C LEU A 136 3.33 16.13 -13.05
N ILE A 137 3.68 15.00 -12.44
CA ILE A 137 3.37 14.73 -11.02
C ILE A 137 4.39 15.38 -10.09
N THR A 138 5.67 15.26 -10.39
CA THR A 138 6.75 15.70 -9.50
C THR A 138 7.37 17.03 -9.92
N GLY A 139 7.12 17.49 -11.16
CA GLY A 139 7.74 18.70 -11.71
C GLY A 139 9.15 18.49 -12.27
N ASP A 140 9.72 17.29 -12.17
CA ASP A 140 11.03 16.94 -12.69
C ASP A 140 11.03 15.50 -13.20
N TRP A 141 11.19 15.33 -14.51
CA TRP A 141 11.25 14.01 -15.14
C TRP A 141 12.41 13.14 -14.62
N ASN A 142 13.51 13.74 -14.13
CA ASN A 142 14.66 12.98 -13.58
C ASN A 142 14.28 12.19 -12.32
N ASN A 143 13.13 12.48 -11.70
CA ASN A 143 12.64 11.71 -10.57
C ASN A 143 12.34 10.24 -10.91
N ILE A 144 12.25 9.87 -12.20
CA ILE A 144 12.24 8.47 -12.62
C ILE A 144 13.55 7.74 -12.32
N LEU A 145 14.69 8.44 -12.36
CA LEU A 145 15.98 7.87 -11.98
C LEU A 145 16.14 7.92 -10.46
N ARG A 146 15.76 9.05 -9.85
CA ARG A 146 15.84 9.22 -8.40
C ARG A 146 15.01 8.19 -7.63
N ILE A 147 13.80 7.84 -8.10
CA ILE A 147 12.97 6.82 -7.44
C ILE A 147 13.64 5.44 -7.44
N TYR A 148 14.39 5.11 -8.51
CA TYR A 148 15.14 3.86 -8.62
C TYR A 148 16.21 3.77 -7.53
N ASP A 149 16.94 4.86 -7.34
CA ASP A 149 18.00 4.96 -6.32
C ASP A 149 17.41 4.95 -4.91
N LEU A 150 16.27 5.63 -4.71
CA LEU A 150 15.55 5.64 -3.43
C LEU A 150 15.11 4.22 -3.02
N TYR A 151 14.57 3.42 -3.93
CA TYR A 151 14.25 2.01 -3.60
C TYR A 151 15.50 1.23 -3.18
N GLY A 152 16.66 1.56 -3.73
CA GLY A 152 17.95 0.98 -3.35
C GLY A 152 18.44 1.41 -1.96
N SER A 153 18.21 2.67 -1.57
CA SER A 153 18.79 3.27 -0.35
C SER A 153 17.89 3.24 0.88
N ILE A 154 16.58 3.08 0.72
CA ILE A 154 15.64 3.03 1.85
C ILE A 154 15.97 1.85 2.78
N THR A 155 16.05 2.16 4.07
CA THR A 155 16.36 1.21 5.15
C THR A 155 15.10 0.74 5.88
N ALA A 156 15.23 -0.34 6.66
CA ALA A 156 14.14 -0.84 7.50
C ALA A 156 13.68 0.21 8.54
N GLU A 157 14.61 1.01 9.07
CA GLU A 157 14.33 2.09 10.02
C GLU A 157 13.49 3.18 9.35
N LYS A 158 13.83 3.56 8.10
CA LYS A 158 13.05 4.53 7.34
C LYS A 158 11.62 4.04 7.11
N LEU A 159 11.45 2.76 6.74
CA LEU A 159 10.12 2.16 6.60
C LEU A 159 9.33 2.22 7.92
N ARG A 160 9.97 1.92 9.04
CA ARG A 160 9.34 2.01 10.37
C ARG A 160 8.93 3.44 10.72
N THR A 161 9.78 4.43 10.46
CA THR A 161 9.48 5.85 10.71
C THR A 161 8.26 6.27 9.89
N VAL A 162 8.27 6.01 8.57
CA VAL A 162 7.16 6.36 7.67
C VAL A 162 5.88 5.63 8.05
N ALA A 163 5.97 4.35 8.43
CA ALA A 163 4.81 3.59 8.93
C ALA A 163 4.25 4.21 10.22
N THR A 164 5.10 4.66 11.13
CA THR A 164 4.71 5.27 12.40
C THR A 164 3.98 6.60 12.20
N GLU A 165 4.47 7.42 11.29
CA GLU A 165 3.86 8.71 10.92
C GLU A 165 2.54 8.49 10.16
N THR A 166 2.49 7.51 9.25
CA THR A 166 1.32 7.32 8.38
C THR A 166 0.19 6.57 9.08
N PHE A 167 0.46 5.45 9.74
CA PHE A 167 -0.57 4.52 10.24
C PHE A 167 -0.98 4.79 11.69
N ASN A 168 -1.22 6.06 12.02
CA ASN A 168 -1.70 6.47 13.34
C ASN A 168 -3.22 6.72 13.32
N LYS A 169 -3.85 6.76 14.51
CA LYS A 169 -5.30 6.91 14.66
C LYS A 169 -5.84 8.24 14.13
N LEU A 170 -5.08 9.33 14.26
CA LEU A 170 -5.48 10.67 13.82
C LEU A 170 -5.37 10.84 12.30
N ASN A 171 -4.53 10.03 11.64
CA ASN A 171 -4.35 10.04 10.20
C ASN A 171 -5.19 8.98 9.47
N ARG A 172 -6.28 8.49 10.07
CA ARG A 172 -7.07 7.38 9.52
C ARG A 172 -8.55 7.73 9.38
N THR A 173 -9.09 7.43 8.20
CA THR A 173 -10.53 7.39 7.95
C THR A 173 -10.94 5.96 7.61
N ILE A 174 -12.08 5.51 8.13
CA ILE A 174 -12.63 4.18 7.85
C ILE A 174 -14.06 4.35 7.39
N VAL A 175 -14.38 3.70 6.29
CA VAL A 175 -15.73 3.55 5.77
C VAL A 175 -16.06 2.07 5.75
N THR A 176 -17.21 1.71 6.29
CA THR A 176 -17.69 0.34 6.29
C THR A 176 -18.98 0.24 5.49
N LEU A 177 -19.09 -0.84 4.72
CA LEU A 177 -20.32 -1.24 4.06
C LEU A 177 -20.86 -2.45 4.83
N VAL A 178 -22.10 -2.34 5.29
CA VAL A 178 -22.82 -3.42 5.98
C VAL A 178 -24.08 -3.77 5.19
N PRO A 179 -24.50 -5.03 5.16
CA PRO A 179 -25.77 -5.41 4.60
C PRO A 179 -26.92 -4.82 5.41
N LYS A 180 -28.08 -4.68 4.76
CA LYS A 180 -29.28 -4.11 5.38
C LYS A 180 -29.78 -4.93 6.57
N SER A 181 -29.50 -6.23 6.57
CA SER A 181 -29.79 -7.17 7.67
C SER A 181 -28.94 -6.94 8.93
N GLY A 182 -27.87 -6.15 8.84
CA GLY A 182 -26.86 -6.06 9.91
C GLY A 182 -25.76 -7.11 9.77
N ILE A 183 -24.73 -7.03 10.63
CA ILE A 183 -23.60 -7.98 10.66
C ILE A 183 -24.01 -9.23 11.42
#